data_AF-A0A9D4YMJ9-F1
#
_entry.id   AF-A0A9D4YMJ9-F1
#
_cell.length_a   1.000
_cell.length_b   1.000
_cell.length_c   1.000
_cell.angle_alpha   90.00
_cell.angle_beta   90.00
_cell.angle_gamma   90.00
#
_symmetry.space_group_name_H-M   'P 1'
#
loop_
_entity.id
_entity.type
_entity.pdbx_description
1 polymer ?
#
loop_
_entity_poly.entity_id
_entity_poly.type
_entity_poly.pdbx_seq_one_letter_code
_entity_poly.pdbx_strand_id
1 'polypeptide(L)'
;MVGDMCFLYKDILVIKPPKKSPMLLRMAVFMFSMVSVVSIFYVCIKQIGTEARTMFTDFKVIGNLTQSRVKQMNPNILHYPEPLSFSRNECAPNPVMFFAILSNQRSGSGWFETLLNSHINVSSNGEIFSIRERRRNASSILKTLDRVYNLDWLNSASKNECSAAVGLKWMLNQGLMEHHKEIEEYFKRRSVSIIFLFRRNLLRRMVSMLANSYDSHAKLLNGTHKSHVHSAEEVSPYTFPSYIILNFCEMKLT
;
A
#
# COMPACT_ATOMS: atom_id res chain seq x y z
N MET A 1 37.40 84.34 23.86
CA MET A 1 36.36 83.93 22.89
C MET A 1 36.65 82.50 22.44
N VAL A 2 35.60 81.73 22.21
CA VAL A 2 35.55 80.26 21.96
C VAL A 2 35.52 79.41 23.24
N GLY A 3 34.42 79.54 23.97
CA GLY A 3 33.82 78.42 24.69
C GLY A 3 32.88 77.64 23.75
N ASP A 4 32.59 76.40 24.15
CA ASP A 4 31.45 75.58 23.70
C ASP A 4 31.50 74.87 22.34
N MET A 5 32.45 73.94 22.18
CA MET A 5 32.20 72.80 21.29
C MET A 5 32.98 71.52 21.65
N CYS A 6 32.94 71.04 22.91
CA CYS A 6 33.47 69.68 23.18
C CYS A 6 33.01 68.97 24.47
N PHE A 7 31.90 69.36 25.10
CA PHE A 7 31.43 68.71 26.34
C PHE A 7 30.05 68.05 26.29
N LEU A 8 29.52 67.76 25.09
CA LEU A 8 28.25 67.03 24.89
C LEU A 8 28.47 65.60 24.36
N TYR A 9 29.35 64.83 24.98
CA TYR A 9 29.44 63.38 24.72
C TYR A 9 29.47 62.53 26.01
N LYS A 10 29.20 63.15 27.17
CA LYS A 10 29.37 62.52 28.48
C LYS A 10 28.06 62.10 29.16
N ASP A 11 27.02 61.81 28.38
CA ASP A 11 25.76 61.22 28.88
C ASP A 11 25.27 60.05 28.01
N ILE A 12 26.20 59.25 27.46
CA ILE A 12 25.84 57.93 26.92
C ILE A 12 25.63 56.99 28.12
N LEU A 13 24.40 57.00 28.62
CA LEU A 13 23.65 55.83 29.08
C LEU A 13 24.55 54.61 29.36
N VAL A 14 25.12 54.56 30.56
CA VAL A 14 25.59 53.32 31.17
C VAL A 14 24.36 52.48 31.49
N ILE A 15 23.81 51.83 30.47
CA ILE A 15 22.80 50.79 30.62
C ILE A 15 23.55 49.57 31.15
N LYS A 16 23.46 49.34 32.46
CA LYS A 16 23.84 48.05 33.05
C LYS A 16 23.13 46.94 32.25
N PRO A 17 23.84 45.91 31.75
CA PRO A 17 23.17 44.80 31.08
C PRO A 17 22.21 44.16 32.08
N PRO A 18 20.93 43.95 31.73
CA PRO A 18 20.01 43.26 32.61
C PRO A 18 20.54 41.85 32.78
N LYS A 19 20.82 41.44 34.02
CA LYS A 19 21.00 40.03 34.38
C LYS A 19 19.69 39.31 34.09
N LYS A 20 19.45 38.92 32.83
CA LYS A 20 18.37 37.99 32.49
C LYS A 20 18.74 36.68 33.16
N SER A 21 17.98 36.33 34.19
CA SER A 21 18.25 35.14 34.97
C SER A 21 18.17 33.91 34.03
N PRO A 22 19.20 33.04 34.00
CA PRO A 22 19.18 31.82 33.18
C PRO A 22 18.01 30.88 33.54
N MET A 23 17.38 31.14 34.67
CA MET A 23 16.20 30.45 35.16
C MET A 23 14.96 30.73 34.30
N LEU A 24 14.73 31.97 33.83
CA LEU A 24 13.55 32.29 33.01
C LEU A 24 13.60 31.59 31.64
N LEU A 25 14.79 31.52 31.02
CA LEU A 25 14.97 30.79 29.76
C LEU A 25 14.74 29.29 29.95
N ARG A 26 15.27 28.70 31.03
CA ARG A 26 15.04 27.30 31.37
C ARG A 26 13.57 27.01 31.61
N MET A 27 12.87 27.88 32.35
CA MET A 27 11.43 27.73 32.58
C MET A 27 10.63 27.84 31.26
N ALA A 28 11.00 28.76 30.37
CA ALA A 28 10.36 28.87 29.06
C ALA A 28 10.54 27.59 28.22
N VAL A 29 11.76 27.05 28.14
CA VAL A 29 12.05 25.80 27.41
C VAL A 29 11.27 24.62 27.99
N PHE A 30 11.18 24.50 29.32
CA PHE A 30 10.36 23.47 29.96
C PHE A 30 8.88 23.59 29.61
N MET A 31 8.33 24.81 29.61
CA MET A 31 6.93 25.03 29.24
C MET A 31 6.66 24.68 27.77
N PHE A 32 7.55 25.07 26.86
CA PHE A 32 7.45 24.69 25.45
C PHE A 32 7.56 23.17 25.25
N SER A 33 8.43 22.48 26.00
CA SER A 33 8.55 21.02 25.98
C SER A 33 7.26 20.35 26.48
N MET A 34 6.66 20.85 27.56
CA MET A 34 5.42 20.27 28.12
C MET A 34 4.24 20.48 27.16
N VAL A 35 4.09 21.68 26.58
CA VAL A 35 3.02 21.97 25.62
C VAL A 35 3.17 21.14 24.35
N SER A 36 4.39 20.95 23.84
CA SER A 36 4.64 20.12 22.65
C SER A 36 4.36 18.65 22.92
N VAL A 37 4.78 18.09 24.06
CA VAL A 37 4.46 16.71 24.43
C VAL A 37 2.94 16.51 24.55
N VAL A 38 2.23 17.41 25.25
CA VAL A 38 0.76 17.32 25.39
C VAL A 38 0.07 17.43 24.03
N SER A 39 0.53 18.32 23.15
CA SER A 39 -0.03 18.49 21.80
C SER A 39 0.20 17.25 20.93
N ILE A 40 1.38 16.64 21.00
CA ILE A 40 1.69 15.38 20.31
C ILE A 40 0.79 14.26 20.85
N PHE A 41 0.67 14.13 22.17
CA PHE A 41 -0.21 13.13 22.79
C PHE A 41 -1.68 13.32 22.39
N TYR A 42 -2.17 14.56 22.37
CA TYR A 42 -3.53 14.88 21.94
C TYR A 42 -3.77 14.49 20.47
N VAL A 43 -2.83 14.80 19.58
CA VAL A 43 -2.92 14.42 18.15
C VAL A 43 -2.87 12.89 18.00
N CYS A 44 -2.00 12.20 18.74
CA CYS A 44 -1.92 10.74 18.72
C CYS A 44 -3.23 10.07 19.21
N ILE A 45 -3.81 10.55 20.32
CA ILE A 45 -5.09 10.01 20.83
C ILE A 45 -6.22 10.29 19.84
N LYS A 46 -6.27 11.48 19.24
CA LYS A 46 -7.27 11.83 18.23
C LYS A 46 -7.16 10.95 16.99
N GLN A 47 -5.95 10.68 16.51
CA GLN A 47 -5.70 9.75 15.40
C GLN A 47 -6.20 8.34 15.72
N ILE A 48 -5.88 7.81 16.91
CA ILE A 48 -6.35 6.49 17.37
C ILE A 48 -7.89 6.45 17.45
N GLY A 49 -8.52 7.51 17.96
CA GLY A 49 -9.99 7.59 18.08
C GLY A 49 -10.70 7.66 16.72
N THR A 50 -10.15 8.40 15.75
CA THR A 50 -10.67 8.42 14.38
C THR A 50 -10.46 7.08 13.67
N GLU A 51 -9.31 6.43 13.87
CA GLU A 51 -8.97 5.13 13.27
C GLU A 51 -9.86 4.00 13.82
N ALA A 52 -10.15 4.02 15.12
CA ALA A 52 -11.07 3.05 15.74
C ALA A 52 -12.50 3.20 15.20
N ARG A 53 -12.98 4.44 15.00
CA ARG A 53 -14.29 4.69 14.38
C ARG A 53 -14.35 4.21 12.93
N THR A 54 -13.30 4.46 12.13
CA THR A 54 -13.22 3.93 10.76
C THR A 54 -13.15 2.40 10.73
N MET A 55 -12.47 1.77 11.69
CA MET A 55 -12.39 0.31 11.79
C MET A 55 -13.75 -0.34 12.10
N PHE A 56 -14.54 0.27 13.00
CA PHE A 56 -15.90 -0.21 13.30
C PHE A 56 -16.86 -0.02 12.12
N THR A 57 -16.73 1.08 11.37
CA THR A 57 -17.51 1.27 10.14
C THR A 57 -17.10 0.30 9.04
N ASP A 58 -15.80 0.08 8.82
CA ASP A 58 -15.29 -0.87 7.82
C ASP A 58 -15.72 -2.31 8.13
N PHE A 59 -15.67 -2.74 9.40
CA PHE A 59 -16.09 -4.09 9.78
C PHE A 59 -17.60 -4.32 9.61
N LYS A 60 -18.42 -3.31 9.95
CA LYS A 60 -19.87 -3.34 9.73
C LYS A 60 -20.23 -3.32 8.24
N VAL A 61 -19.43 -2.61 7.43
CA VAL A 61 -19.56 -2.58 5.96
C VAL A 61 -19.15 -3.91 5.33
N ILE A 62 -18.06 -4.56 5.80
CA ILE A 62 -17.60 -5.87 5.32
C ILE A 62 -18.67 -6.95 5.56
N GLY A 63 -19.25 -7.02 6.76
CA GLY A 63 -20.30 -8.00 7.08
C GLY A 63 -21.57 -7.83 6.22
N ASN A 64 -21.91 -6.59 5.87
CA ASN A 64 -23.03 -6.29 4.98
C ASN A 64 -22.69 -6.56 3.50
N LEU A 65 -21.45 -6.32 3.06
CA LEU A 65 -20.99 -6.59 1.69
C LEU A 65 -20.95 -8.09 1.37
N THR A 66 -20.62 -8.94 2.34
CA THR A 66 -20.64 -10.40 2.15
C THR A 66 -22.06 -10.93 1.95
N GLN A 67 -23.04 -10.36 2.66
CA GLN A 67 -24.44 -10.80 2.55
C GLN A 67 -25.15 -10.23 1.31
N SER A 68 -24.74 -9.06 0.83
CA SER A 68 -25.20 -8.47 -0.44
C SER A 68 -24.59 -9.15 -1.67
N ARG A 69 -23.29 -9.52 -1.63
CA ARG A 69 -22.58 -10.12 -2.78
C ARG A 69 -23.18 -11.44 -3.26
N VAL A 70 -23.65 -12.28 -2.34
CA VAL A 70 -24.33 -13.55 -2.70
C VAL A 70 -25.64 -13.29 -3.46
N LYS A 71 -26.27 -12.12 -3.27
CA LYS A 71 -27.53 -11.73 -3.94
C LYS A 71 -27.35 -10.84 -5.18
N GLN A 72 -26.16 -10.31 -5.43
CA GLN A 72 -25.94 -9.21 -6.39
C GLN A 72 -24.90 -9.55 -7.47
N MET A 73 -24.59 -10.83 -7.70
CA MET A 73 -23.86 -11.22 -8.90
C MET A 73 -24.80 -11.07 -10.10
N ASN A 74 -24.73 -9.92 -10.77
CA ASN A 74 -25.48 -9.64 -11.98
C ASN A 74 -25.07 -10.68 -13.05
N PRO A 75 -26.00 -11.43 -13.67
CA PRO A 75 -25.67 -12.51 -14.61
C PRO A 75 -24.92 -12.03 -15.87
N ASN A 76 -24.88 -10.72 -16.13
CA ASN A 76 -24.22 -10.11 -17.28
C ASN A 76 -22.71 -9.82 -17.09
N ILE A 77 -22.13 -10.18 -15.95
CA ILE A 77 -20.72 -9.94 -15.62
C ILE A 77 -20.02 -11.27 -15.40
N LEU A 78 -20.04 -12.09 -16.44
CA LEU A 78 -19.50 -13.44 -16.39
C LEU A 78 -18.45 -13.57 -17.48
N HIS A 79 -17.18 -13.71 -17.08
CA HIS A 79 -16.07 -13.71 -18.01
C HIS A 79 -15.68 -15.13 -18.38
N TYR A 80 -15.67 -15.40 -19.69
CA TYR A 80 -15.23 -16.66 -20.28
C TYR A 80 -14.01 -16.37 -21.14
N PRO A 81 -12.80 -16.27 -20.54
CA PRO A 81 -11.59 -16.01 -21.30
C PRO A 81 -11.29 -17.15 -22.26
N GLU A 82 -10.87 -16.78 -23.48
CA GLU A 82 -10.43 -17.67 -24.55
C GLU A 82 -8.94 -17.41 -24.82
N PRO A 83 -8.04 -18.12 -24.14
CA PRO A 83 -6.60 -17.97 -24.37
C PRO A 83 -6.23 -18.41 -25.79
N LEU A 84 -5.36 -17.64 -26.44
CA LEU A 84 -4.77 -18.00 -27.73
C LEU A 84 -3.70 -19.08 -27.59
N SER A 85 -3.08 -19.17 -26.42
CA SER A 85 -1.91 -20.03 -26.19
C SER A 85 -2.26 -21.48 -25.82
N PHE A 86 -3.49 -21.77 -25.40
CA PHE A 86 -3.97 -23.12 -25.07
C PHE A 86 -5.51 -23.17 -25.06
N SER A 87 -6.10 -24.36 -25.07
CA SER A 87 -7.54 -24.56 -24.92
C SER A 87 -7.90 -24.83 -23.45
N ARG A 88 -8.97 -24.22 -22.96
CA ARG A 88 -9.52 -24.50 -21.60
C ARG A 88 -10.30 -25.81 -21.51
N ASN A 89 -10.49 -26.51 -22.64
CA ASN A 89 -11.12 -27.83 -22.72
C ASN A 89 -12.45 -27.90 -21.94
N GLU A 90 -12.59 -28.85 -21.02
CA GLU A 90 -13.78 -29.05 -20.18
C GLU A 90 -14.14 -27.84 -19.29
N CYS A 91 -13.19 -26.93 -19.07
CA CYS A 91 -13.33 -25.74 -18.24
C CYS A 91 -13.66 -24.47 -19.03
N ALA A 92 -13.77 -24.53 -20.37
CA ALA A 92 -14.27 -23.44 -21.19
C ALA A 92 -15.64 -22.87 -20.74
N PRO A 93 -16.65 -23.67 -20.34
CA PRO A 93 -17.93 -23.16 -19.88
C PRO A 93 -17.91 -22.65 -18.43
N ASN A 94 -16.75 -22.66 -17.74
CA ASN A 94 -16.62 -22.13 -16.39
C ASN A 94 -16.18 -20.68 -16.42
N PRO A 95 -16.85 -19.80 -15.68
CA PRO A 95 -16.49 -18.39 -15.65
C PRO A 95 -15.28 -18.14 -14.76
N VAL A 96 -14.57 -17.05 -15.05
CA VAL A 96 -13.35 -16.65 -14.34
C VAL A 96 -13.55 -15.29 -13.71
N MET A 97 -13.29 -15.20 -12.40
CA MET A 97 -13.31 -13.93 -11.68
C MET A 97 -11.97 -13.21 -11.83
N PHE A 98 -12.03 -11.91 -12.09
CA PHE A 98 -10.83 -11.07 -12.20
C PHE A 98 -10.58 -10.32 -10.91
N PHE A 99 -9.32 -10.27 -10.47
CA PHE A 99 -8.93 -9.47 -9.32
C PHE A 99 -7.58 -8.76 -9.47
N ALA A 100 -7.40 -7.66 -8.75
CA ALA A 100 -6.14 -6.94 -8.64
C ALA A 100 -5.82 -6.63 -7.18
N ILE A 101 -4.63 -7.02 -6.71
CA ILE A 101 -4.14 -6.71 -5.37
C ILE A 101 -3.35 -5.40 -5.45
N LEU A 102 -3.94 -4.32 -4.98
CA LEU A 102 -3.29 -3.01 -4.92
C LEU A 102 -2.61 -2.84 -3.57
N SER A 103 -1.29 -2.66 -3.57
CA SER A 103 -0.53 -2.61 -2.32
C SER A 103 0.63 -1.62 -2.34
N ASN A 104 1.14 -1.30 -1.15
CA ASN A 104 2.41 -0.58 -0.99
C ASN A 104 3.55 -1.55 -0.69
N GLN A 105 4.80 -1.12 -0.91
CA GLN A 105 5.98 -1.93 -0.57
C GLN A 105 5.96 -2.32 0.91
N ARG A 106 6.35 -3.56 1.22
CA ARG A 106 6.36 -4.14 2.59
C ARG A 106 5.00 -4.16 3.29
N SER A 107 3.92 -4.33 2.53
CA SER A 107 2.55 -4.50 3.03
C SER A 107 2.22 -5.93 3.49
N GLY A 108 3.04 -6.92 3.13
CA GLY A 108 2.70 -8.34 3.27
C GLY A 108 2.10 -8.95 2.01
N SER A 109 2.10 -8.22 0.89
CA SER A 109 1.48 -8.63 -0.38
C SER A 109 2.07 -9.88 -1.02
N GLY A 110 3.37 -10.14 -0.91
CA GLY A 110 3.96 -11.39 -1.40
C GLY A 110 3.47 -12.63 -0.64
N TRP A 111 3.30 -12.53 0.68
CA TRP A 111 2.76 -13.62 1.49
C TRP A 111 1.29 -13.88 1.16
N PHE A 112 0.48 -12.81 1.02
CA PHE A 112 -0.92 -12.93 0.64
C PHE A 112 -1.11 -13.51 -0.77
N GLU A 113 -0.27 -13.10 -1.72
CA GLU A 113 -0.22 -13.67 -3.07
C GLU A 113 0.11 -15.18 -3.03
N THR A 114 1.12 -15.57 -2.25
CA THR A 114 1.51 -16.99 -2.10
C THR A 114 0.36 -17.81 -1.49
N LEU A 115 -0.36 -17.24 -0.52
CA LEU A 115 -1.56 -17.85 0.04
C LEU A 115 -2.65 -18.06 -1.03
N LEU A 116 -2.92 -17.06 -1.87
CA LEU A 116 -3.91 -17.22 -2.95
C LEU A 116 -3.50 -18.29 -3.95
N ASN A 117 -2.23 -18.32 -4.34
CA ASN A 117 -1.68 -19.31 -5.27
C ASN A 117 -1.59 -20.72 -4.69
N SER A 118 -1.76 -20.91 -3.38
CA SER A 118 -1.87 -22.25 -2.78
C SER A 118 -3.20 -22.95 -3.14
N HIS A 119 -4.21 -22.20 -3.56
CA HIS A 119 -5.50 -22.75 -3.96
C HIS A 119 -5.47 -23.16 -5.44
N ILE A 120 -5.81 -24.41 -5.74
CA ILE A 120 -5.70 -25.00 -7.09
C ILE A 120 -6.39 -24.18 -8.20
N ASN A 121 -7.54 -23.59 -7.93
CA ASN A 121 -8.32 -22.83 -8.91
C ASN A 121 -8.12 -21.30 -8.85
N VAL A 122 -7.12 -20.81 -8.12
CA VAL A 122 -6.83 -19.36 -8.03
C VAL A 122 -5.40 -19.11 -8.49
N SER A 123 -5.23 -18.12 -9.35
CA SER A 123 -3.91 -17.74 -9.87
C SER A 123 -3.68 -16.23 -9.80
N SER A 124 -2.57 -15.84 -9.20
CA SER A 124 -2.05 -14.47 -9.15
C SER A 124 -0.68 -14.41 -9.83
N ASN A 125 -0.56 -13.51 -10.79
CA ASN A 125 0.61 -13.39 -11.68
C ASN A 125 1.73 -12.48 -11.15
N GLY A 126 1.70 -12.10 -9.87
CA GLY A 126 2.70 -11.24 -9.23
C GLY A 126 2.80 -9.83 -9.80
N GLU A 127 3.97 -9.20 -9.58
CA GLU A 127 4.24 -7.79 -9.92
C GLU A 127 4.62 -7.61 -11.39
N ILE A 128 3.67 -7.84 -12.29
CA ILE A 128 3.91 -7.72 -13.73
C ILE A 128 4.32 -6.31 -14.17
N PHE A 129 3.91 -5.27 -13.44
CA PHE A 129 4.19 -3.85 -13.74
C PHE A 129 5.43 -3.28 -13.05
N SER A 130 6.23 -4.14 -12.41
CA SER A 130 7.58 -3.77 -11.96
C SER A 130 8.49 -3.33 -13.13
N ILE A 131 8.26 -3.88 -14.32
CA ILE A 131 8.99 -3.59 -15.56
C ILE A 131 8.48 -2.27 -16.19
N ARG A 132 9.40 -1.35 -16.46
CA ARG A 132 9.09 0.03 -16.90
C ARG A 132 8.39 0.08 -18.25
N GLU A 133 8.82 -0.76 -19.20
CA GLU A 133 8.29 -0.80 -20.57
C GLU A 133 6.79 -1.09 -20.58
N ARG A 134 6.33 -1.97 -19.68
CA ARG A 134 4.92 -2.38 -19.58
C ARG A 134 4.00 -1.25 -19.11
N ARG A 135 4.56 -0.26 -18.40
CA ARG A 135 3.82 0.88 -17.83
C ARG A 135 4.17 2.23 -18.49
N ARG A 136 4.82 2.22 -19.66
CA ARG A 136 5.26 3.46 -20.34
C ARG A 136 4.09 4.32 -20.82
N ASN A 137 2.96 3.70 -21.15
CA ASN A 137 1.74 4.37 -21.57
C ASN A 137 0.50 3.55 -21.19
N ALA A 138 -0.67 4.19 -21.17
CA ALA A 138 -1.93 3.52 -20.84
C ALA A 138 -2.23 2.35 -21.79
N SER A 139 -1.99 2.49 -23.10
CA SER A 139 -2.23 1.42 -24.08
C SER A 139 -1.43 0.14 -23.78
N SER A 140 -0.15 0.26 -23.40
CA SER A 140 0.70 -0.86 -23.00
C SER A 140 0.19 -1.52 -21.73
N ILE A 141 -0.28 -0.72 -20.77
CA ILE A 141 -0.89 -1.23 -19.54
C ILE A 141 -2.13 -2.07 -19.88
N LEU A 142 -3.07 -1.51 -20.64
CA LEU A 142 -4.31 -2.19 -21.01
C LEU A 142 -4.04 -3.46 -21.81
N LYS A 143 -3.10 -3.42 -22.77
CA LYS A 143 -2.68 -4.60 -23.53
C LYS A 143 -2.08 -5.69 -22.64
N THR A 144 -1.36 -5.29 -21.59
CA THR A 144 -0.80 -6.22 -20.60
C THR A 144 -1.92 -6.83 -19.75
N LEU A 145 -2.88 -6.02 -19.29
CA LEU A 145 -4.05 -6.49 -18.53
C LEU A 145 -4.90 -7.47 -19.35
N ASP A 146 -5.15 -7.19 -20.63
CA ASP A 146 -5.90 -8.09 -21.51
C ASP A 146 -5.21 -9.44 -21.63
N ARG A 147 -3.88 -9.48 -21.77
CA ARG A 147 -3.13 -10.75 -21.78
C ARG A 147 -3.28 -11.54 -20.49
N VAL A 148 -3.27 -10.87 -19.34
CA VAL A 148 -3.42 -11.51 -18.03
C VAL A 148 -4.83 -12.06 -17.85
N TYR A 149 -5.85 -11.25 -18.10
CA TYR A 149 -7.23 -11.64 -17.87
C TYR A 149 -7.78 -12.60 -18.94
N ASN A 150 -7.17 -12.65 -20.12
CA ASN A 150 -7.44 -13.70 -21.12
C ASN A 150 -6.63 -14.99 -20.89
N LEU A 151 -5.94 -15.13 -19.75
CA LEU A 151 -5.11 -16.31 -19.42
C LEU A 151 -3.92 -16.55 -20.36
N ASP A 152 -3.54 -15.57 -21.18
CA ASP A 152 -2.41 -15.65 -22.13
C ASP A 152 -1.08 -15.13 -21.56
N TRP A 153 -1.02 -14.95 -20.24
CA TRP A 153 0.20 -14.53 -19.58
C TRP A 153 1.16 -15.70 -19.36
N LEU A 154 2.34 -15.61 -19.97
CA LEU A 154 3.40 -16.61 -19.85
C LEU A 154 4.29 -16.28 -18.65
N ASN A 155 3.98 -16.83 -17.47
CA ASN A 155 4.91 -16.84 -16.34
C ASN A 155 5.04 -18.26 -15.76
N SER A 156 5.87 -18.37 -14.72
CA SER A 156 6.12 -19.61 -13.98
C SER A 156 4.94 -20.06 -13.09
N ALA A 157 3.85 -19.31 -13.01
CA ALA A 157 2.64 -19.80 -12.36
C ALA A 157 2.05 -20.90 -13.25
N SER A 158 1.66 -22.03 -12.64
CA SER A 158 1.07 -23.16 -13.35
C SER A 158 -0.13 -22.68 -14.17
N LYS A 159 -0.04 -22.78 -15.50
CA LYS A 159 -1.19 -22.58 -16.39
C LYS A 159 -2.25 -23.61 -15.98
N ASN A 160 -3.34 -23.14 -15.38
CA ASN A 160 -4.45 -24.00 -15.01
C ASN A 160 -5.64 -23.69 -15.93
N GLU A 161 -6.00 -24.68 -16.76
CA GLU A 161 -7.16 -24.65 -17.66
C GLU A 161 -8.46 -24.30 -16.92
N CYS A 162 -8.54 -24.72 -15.66
CA CYS A 162 -9.69 -24.61 -14.77
C CYS A 162 -9.56 -23.53 -13.70
N SER A 163 -8.76 -22.49 -13.96
CA SER A 163 -8.69 -21.32 -13.07
C SER A 163 -10.08 -20.69 -12.91
N ALA A 164 -10.58 -20.60 -11.67
CA ALA A 164 -11.84 -19.95 -11.32
C ALA A 164 -11.64 -18.46 -11.00
N ALA A 165 -10.43 -18.06 -10.60
CA ALA A 165 -10.06 -16.66 -10.42
C ALA A 165 -8.64 -16.40 -10.90
N VAL A 166 -8.47 -15.30 -11.63
CA VAL A 166 -7.16 -14.82 -12.10
C VAL A 166 -6.94 -13.38 -11.72
N GLY A 167 -5.72 -13.06 -11.33
CA GLY A 167 -5.36 -11.70 -10.98
C GLY A 167 -3.88 -11.43 -11.02
N LEU A 168 -3.53 -10.27 -10.48
CA LEU A 168 -2.16 -9.80 -10.37
C LEU A 168 -1.97 -8.95 -9.12
N LYS A 169 -0.70 -8.78 -8.75
CA LYS A 169 -0.30 -7.88 -7.69
C LYS A 169 0.27 -6.61 -8.30
N TRP A 170 -0.22 -5.45 -7.89
CA TRP A 170 0.22 -4.16 -8.41
C TRP A 170 0.59 -3.23 -7.28
N MET A 171 1.83 -2.76 -7.30
CA MET A 171 2.30 -1.78 -6.34
C MET A 171 1.86 -0.37 -6.76
N LEU A 172 1.36 0.44 -5.82
CA LEU A 172 0.86 1.80 -6.13
C LEU A 172 1.93 2.70 -6.79
N ASN A 173 3.20 2.45 -6.49
CA ASN A 173 4.33 3.19 -7.06
C ASN A 173 4.79 2.66 -8.44
N GLN A 174 4.05 1.72 -9.05
CA GLN A 174 4.39 1.13 -10.35
C GLN A 174 3.46 1.63 -11.47
N GLY A 175 3.27 2.94 -11.59
CA GLY A 175 2.52 3.57 -12.69
C GLY A 175 0.99 3.46 -12.62
N LEU A 176 0.44 2.82 -11.58
CA LEU A 176 -1.02 2.76 -11.36
C LEU A 176 -1.63 4.17 -11.24
N MET A 177 -0.96 5.06 -10.50
CA MET A 177 -1.44 6.43 -10.26
C MET A 177 -1.29 7.34 -11.48
N GLU A 178 -0.40 7.02 -12.42
CA GLU A 178 -0.11 7.85 -13.61
C GLU A 178 -1.21 7.70 -14.67
N HIS A 179 -1.81 6.51 -14.77
CA HIS A 179 -2.84 6.16 -15.76
C HIS A 179 -4.16 5.73 -15.10
N HIS A 180 -4.47 6.34 -13.95
CA HIS A 180 -5.55 5.86 -13.08
C HIS A 180 -6.93 5.90 -13.75
N LYS A 181 -7.20 6.86 -14.65
CA LYS A 181 -8.50 7.00 -15.33
C LYS A 181 -8.75 5.84 -16.29
N GLU A 182 -7.77 5.52 -17.12
CA GLU A 182 -7.85 4.44 -18.10
C GLU A 182 -7.93 3.07 -17.40
N ILE A 183 -7.19 2.92 -16.30
CA ILE A 183 -7.20 1.69 -15.49
C ILE A 183 -8.54 1.52 -14.78
N GLU A 184 -9.08 2.58 -14.18
CA GLU A 184 -10.40 2.56 -13.56
C GLU A 184 -11.48 2.17 -14.56
N GLU A 185 -11.49 2.80 -15.73
CA GLU A 185 -12.46 2.51 -16.79
C GLU A 185 -12.36 1.04 -17.22
N TYR A 186 -11.13 0.53 -17.39
CA TYR A 186 -10.91 -0.89 -17.70
C TYR A 186 -11.42 -1.80 -16.58
N PHE A 187 -11.12 -1.50 -15.32
CA PHE A 187 -11.52 -2.30 -14.16
C PHE A 187 -13.04 -2.34 -14.02
N LYS A 188 -13.74 -1.22 -14.24
CA LYS A 188 -15.21 -1.18 -14.28
C LYS A 188 -15.77 -2.02 -15.43
N ARG A 189 -15.23 -1.85 -16.64
CA ARG A 189 -15.69 -2.55 -17.87
C ARG A 189 -15.48 -4.06 -17.80
N ARG A 190 -14.37 -4.51 -17.21
CA ARG A 190 -14.01 -5.92 -17.01
C ARG A 190 -14.36 -6.43 -15.61
N SER A 191 -15.09 -5.64 -14.83
CA SER A 191 -15.54 -5.95 -13.47
C SER A 191 -14.49 -6.63 -12.59
N VAL A 192 -13.29 -6.04 -12.59
CA VAL A 192 -12.15 -6.50 -11.81
C VAL A 192 -12.39 -6.16 -10.34
N SER A 193 -12.34 -7.19 -9.49
CA SER A 193 -12.41 -7.02 -8.03
C SER A 193 -11.09 -6.49 -7.48
N ILE A 194 -11.15 -5.40 -6.73
CA ILE A 194 -9.96 -4.75 -6.20
C ILE A 194 -9.76 -5.15 -4.73
N ILE A 195 -8.55 -5.58 -4.41
CA ILE A 195 -8.13 -5.94 -3.05
C ILE A 195 -7.08 -4.92 -2.61
N PHE A 196 -7.44 -4.05 -1.67
CA PHE A 196 -6.49 -3.12 -1.08
C PHE A 196 -5.76 -3.79 0.08
N LEU A 197 -4.44 -3.88 -0.05
CA LEU A 197 -3.59 -4.51 0.94
C LEU A 197 -2.57 -3.50 1.50
N PHE A 198 -2.89 -2.95 2.67
CA PHE A 198 -2.05 -1.99 3.36
C PHE A 198 -1.74 -2.46 4.78
N ARG A 199 -0.52 -2.16 5.22
CA ARG A 199 -0.07 -2.43 6.59
C ARG A 199 -0.42 -1.26 7.49
N ARG A 200 -1.22 -1.50 8.54
CA ARG A 200 -1.58 -0.47 9.56
C ARG A 200 -0.36 0.14 10.22
N ASN A 201 0.55 -0.72 10.68
CA ASN A 201 1.70 -0.29 11.45
C ASN A 201 2.81 0.27 10.53
N LEU A 202 2.85 1.60 10.41
CA LEU A 202 3.82 2.33 9.60
C LEU A 202 5.26 2.16 10.13
N LEU A 203 5.46 2.10 11.45
CA LEU A 203 6.78 1.88 12.04
C LEU A 203 7.33 0.50 11.63
N ARG A 204 6.53 -0.56 11.76
CA ARG A 204 6.93 -1.90 11.31
C ARG A 204 7.16 -1.96 9.80
N ARG A 205 6.42 -1.17 9.01
CA ARG A 205 6.70 -1.02 7.57
C ARG A 205 8.08 -0.39 7.35
N MET A 206 8.41 0.68 8.07
CA MET A 206 9.71 1.35 8.01
C MET A 206 10.86 0.43 8.44
N VAL A 207 10.75 -0.24 9.59
CA VAL A 207 11.73 -1.24 10.04
C VAL A 207 11.93 -2.32 8.99
N SER A 208 10.84 -2.82 8.38
CA SER A 208 10.95 -3.83 7.32
C SER A 208 11.62 -3.32 6.04
N MET A 209 11.47 -2.04 5.70
CA MET A 209 12.20 -1.43 4.59
C MET A 209 13.69 -1.31 4.91
N LEU A 210 14.05 -0.87 6.12
CA LEU A 210 15.43 -0.74 6.57
C LEU A 210 16.13 -2.10 6.61
N ALA A 211 15.48 -3.12 7.19
CA ALA A 211 16.00 -4.48 7.22
C ALA A 211 16.24 -5.03 5.81
N ASN A 212 15.28 -4.89 4.89
CA ASN A 212 15.45 -5.34 3.51
C ASN A 212 16.57 -4.60 2.79
N SER A 213 16.75 -3.30 3.05
CA SER A 213 17.88 -2.55 2.49
C SER A 213 19.19 -3.13 3.01
N TYR A 214 19.30 -3.32 4.32
CA TYR A 214 20.48 -3.92 4.95
C TYR A 214 20.79 -5.30 4.38
N ASP A 215 19.80 -6.20 4.33
CA ASP A 215 19.95 -7.56 3.80
C ASP A 215 20.38 -7.55 2.32
N SER A 216 19.86 -6.62 1.52
CA SER A 216 20.24 -6.49 0.11
C SER A 216 21.72 -6.12 -0.08
N HIS A 217 22.29 -5.35 0.87
CA HIS A 217 23.71 -4.98 0.87
C HIS A 217 24.59 -6.06 1.49
N ALA A 218 24.12 -6.72 2.56
CA ALA A 218 24.86 -7.77 3.26
C ALA A 218 24.89 -9.11 2.50
N LYS A 219 23.94 -9.36 1.58
CA LYS A 219 23.81 -10.58 0.74
C LYS A 219 24.04 -11.88 1.52
N LEU A 220 23.17 -12.19 2.47
CA LEU A 220 23.31 -13.38 3.30
C LEU A 220 22.86 -14.66 2.58
N LEU A 221 23.78 -15.65 2.58
CA LEU A 221 23.74 -17.02 2.04
C LEU A 221 23.72 -17.14 0.49
N ASN A 222 24.80 -17.72 -0.07
CA ASN A 222 25.04 -17.94 -1.50
C ASN A 222 24.95 -16.69 -2.39
N GLY A 223 25.08 -15.48 -1.83
CA GLY A 223 25.04 -14.22 -2.58
C GLY A 223 23.66 -13.82 -3.11
N THR A 224 22.60 -14.56 -2.76
CA THR A 224 21.24 -14.36 -3.26
C THR A 224 20.37 -13.77 -2.15
N HIS A 225 19.80 -12.59 -2.38
CA HIS A 225 18.93 -11.93 -1.41
C HIS A 225 17.57 -12.64 -1.31
N LYS A 226 17.28 -13.27 -0.16
CA LYS A 226 15.94 -13.79 0.20
C LYS A 226 15.31 -12.89 1.26
N SER A 227 14.19 -12.25 0.94
CA SER A 227 13.46 -11.40 1.90
C SER A 227 11.96 -11.68 1.99
N HIS A 228 11.49 -12.71 1.28
CA HIS A 228 10.09 -13.05 1.14
C HIS A 228 9.87 -14.57 1.10
N VAL A 229 8.66 -14.96 1.49
CA VAL A 229 8.11 -16.31 1.28
C VAL A 229 7.78 -16.44 -0.20
N HIS A 230 8.22 -17.54 -0.81
CA HIS A 230 8.06 -17.78 -2.25
C HIS A 230 7.42 -19.13 -2.59
N SER A 231 7.21 -20.01 -1.61
CA SER A 231 6.59 -21.32 -1.84
C SER A 231 5.43 -21.59 -0.90
N ALA A 232 4.56 -22.54 -1.28
CA ALA A 232 3.41 -22.92 -0.48
C ALA A 232 3.84 -23.60 0.84
N GLU A 233 4.94 -24.35 0.83
CA GLU A 233 5.48 -25.01 2.03
C GLU A 233 6.00 -24.00 3.07
N GLU A 234 6.47 -22.84 2.61
CA GLU A 234 6.91 -21.73 3.47
C GLU A 234 5.73 -20.96 4.08
N VAL A 235 4.48 -21.18 3.61
CA VAL A 235 3.26 -20.57 4.15
C VAL A 235 2.71 -21.43 5.28
N SER A 236 3.10 -21.15 6.53
CA SER A 236 2.43 -21.76 7.68
C SER A 236 1.10 -21.03 8.00
N PRO A 237 -0.01 -21.75 8.26
CA PRO A 237 -1.30 -21.14 8.63
C PRO A 237 -1.23 -20.35 9.95
N TYR A 238 -0.22 -20.63 10.80
CA TYR A 238 0.02 -19.94 12.06
C TYR A 238 0.82 -18.63 11.92
N THR A 239 1.27 -18.30 10.71
CA THR A 239 2.06 -17.08 10.43
C THR A 239 1.23 -16.02 9.71
N PHE A 240 -0.11 -16.08 9.78
CA PHE A 240 -0.94 -14.94 9.40
C PHE A 240 -0.50 -13.74 10.26
N PRO A 241 0.11 -12.69 9.69
CA PRO A 241 0.48 -11.54 10.49
C PRO A 241 -0.84 -10.92 10.95
N SER A 242 -1.07 -10.87 12.26
CA SER A 242 -2.31 -10.40 12.90
C SER A 242 -2.67 -8.92 12.61
N TYR A 243 -2.02 -8.30 11.62
CA TYR A 243 -2.00 -6.87 11.32
C TYR A 243 -2.21 -6.56 9.83
N ILE A 244 -2.55 -7.55 9.00
CA ILE A 244 -2.95 -7.32 7.61
C ILE A 244 -4.42 -6.90 7.61
N ILE A 245 -4.73 -5.72 7.05
CA ILE A 245 -6.12 -5.40 6.69
C ILE A 245 -6.35 -5.91 5.28
N LEU A 246 -7.37 -6.76 5.13
CA LEU A 246 -7.98 -7.04 3.84
C LEU A 246 -9.18 -6.14 3.68
N ASN A 247 -9.00 -5.02 2.98
CA ASN A 247 -10.12 -4.17 2.61
C ASN A 247 -10.56 -4.55 1.19
N PHE A 248 -11.67 -5.28 1.11
CA PHE A 248 -12.39 -5.47 -0.15
C PHE A 248 -13.27 -4.25 -0.39
N CYS A 249 -12.73 -3.25 -1.06
CA CYS A 249 -13.46 -2.05 -1.41
C CYS A 249 -13.90 -2.13 -2.87
N GLU A 250 -15.20 -1.97 -3.15
CA GLU A 250 -15.61 -1.52 -4.49
C GLU A 250 -15.03 -0.11 -4.68
N MET A 251 -14.26 0.11 -5.74
CA MET A 251 -13.89 1.46 -6.15
C MET A 251 -15.15 2.23 -6.55
N LYS A 252 -15.78 2.91 -5.58
CA LYS A 252 -16.55 4.13 -5.86
C LYS A 252 -15.57 5.28 -5.90
N LEU A 253 -14.87 5.40 -7.02
CA LEU A 253 -14.15 6.62 -7.37
C LEU A 253 -15.22 7.65 -7.78
N THR A 254 -15.45 8.61 -6.90
CA THR A 254 -16.16 9.87 -7.18
C THR A 254 -15.20 10.85 -7.83
#